data_AF-A0A3B5LAV1-F1
#
_entry.id   AF-A0A3B5LAV1-F1
#
_cell.length_a   1.000
_cell.length_b   1.000
_cell.length_c   1.000
_cell.angle_alpha   90.00
_cell.angle_beta   90.00
_cell.angle_gamma   90.00
#
_symmetry.space_group_name_H-M   'P 1'
#
loop_
_entity.id
_entity.type
_entity.pdbx_description
1 polymer ?
#
loop_
_entity_poly.entity_id
_entity_poly.type
_entity_poly.pdbx_seq_one_letter_code
_entity_poly.pdbx_strand_id
1 'polypeptide(L)'
;MSSSTTCQSMYLTHSLLFFLQTCGCYFSTSSPRSSQFYSDPIEAVKDIPNGATILVGGFGLCGIPENLINSLLKTGVKECSFFYVNVEIRRYQIKRMISSYVGENAEFERQYLSGELEVELTPQGTLAERIRAGGAGVPAFFTPTGYGTLIQEGGSPIKYNKDGSIAIPSEEREVREFNGRHYIMEKAITGDFALIKAWKADKAGNIVFRKTARNFNQPMCKAAKTTIVEVDINVHLIC
;
A
#
# COMPACT_ATOMS: atom_id res chain seq x y z
N MET A 1 -73.91 -7.24 19.77
CA MET A 1 -72.74 -7.99 20.30
C MET A 1 -71.49 -7.44 19.63
N SER A 2 -70.39 -7.36 20.38
CA SER A 2 -69.01 -6.91 20.05
C SER A 2 -68.74 -5.40 19.79
N SER A 3 -68.57 -4.68 20.91
CA SER A 3 -67.40 -3.86 21.27
C SER A 3 -66.51 -3.21 20.19
N SER A 4 -66.56 -1.88 20.10
CA SER A 4 -65.50 -1.03 19.54
C SER A 4 -64.76 -0.30 20.67
N THR A 5 -63.54 -0.75 20.98
CA THR A 5 -62.64 -0.09 21.93
C THR A 5 -61.56 0.64 21.12
N THR A 6 -61.72 1.94 20.93
CA THR A 6 -60.68 2.84 20.40
C THR A 6 -59.67 3.12 21.50
N CYS A 7 -58.48 2.54 21.39
CA CYS A 7 -57.32 2.85 22.24
C CYS A 7 -56.44 3.89 21.54
N GLN A 8 -56.08 4.94 22.28
CA GLN A 8 -55.09 5.95 21.90
C GLN A 8 -53.76 5.30 21.51
N SER A 9 -53.14 5.77 20.42
CA SER A 9 -51.70 5.61 20.23
C SER A 9 -51.08 6.90 19.74
N MET A 10 -50.00 7.25 20.42
CA MET A 10 -49.30 8.52 20.49
C MET A 10 -48.73 8.97 19.14
N TYR A 11 -48.84 10.27 18.91
CA TYR A 11 -48.01 11.04 18.01
C TYR A 11 -46.52 10.79 18.32
N LEU A 12 -45.86 9.94 17.53
CA LEU A 12 -44.44 9.66 17.71
C LEU A 12 -43.70 9.43 16.39
N THR A 13 -43.85 10.31 15.39
CA THR A 13 -43.14 10.10 14.10
C THR A 13 -42.67 11.37 13.38
N HIS A 14 -42.63 12.55 13.99
CA HIS A 14 -42.10 13.77 13.30
C HIS A 14 -40.91 14.46 13.99
N SER A 15 -40.63 14.21 15.27
CA SER A 15 -39.48 14.85 15.94
C SER A 15 -38.15 14.14 15.77
N LEU A 16 -38.12 12.86 15.35
CA LEU A 16 -36.85 12.12 15.17
C LEU A 16 -36.17 12.41 13.83
N LEU A 17 -36.95 12.73 12.78
CA LEU A 17 -36.40 13.04 11.45
C LEU A 17 -35.74 14.43 11.40
N PHE A 18 -36.20 15.37 12.24
CA PHE A 18 -35.69 16.74 12.25
C PHE A 18 -34.31 16.87 12.91
N PHE A 19 -33.98 15.96 13.85
CA PHE A 19 -32.68 16.00 14.56
C PHE A 19 -31.49 15.56 13.69
N LEU A 20 -31.73 14.80 12.61
CA LEU A 20 -30.68 14.39 11.67
C LEU A 20 -30.39 15.44 10.58
N GLN A 21 -31.27 16.44 10.41
CA GLN A 21 -31.12 17.46 9.36
C GLN A 21 -30.32 18.69 9.80
N THR A 22 -30.12 18.91 11.10
CA THR A 22 -29.45 20.13 11.63
C THR A 22 -28.06 19.90 12.20
N CYS A 23 -27.50 18.70 12.07
CA CYS A 23 -26.11 18.44 12.41
C CYS A 23 -25.52 17.52 11.34
N GLY A 24 -25.05 18.10 10.25
CA GLY A 24 -24.27 17.43 9.21
C GLY A 24 -22.89 17.02 9.72
N CYS A 25 -22.84 16.25 10.81
CA CYS A 25 -21.66 15.49 11.16
C CYS A 25 -21.57 14.33 10.17
N TYR A 26 -20.92 14.57 9.03
CA TYR A 26 -20.50 13.49 8.16
C TYR A 26 -19.53 12.60 8.96
N PHE A 27 -19.99 11.41 9.36
CA PHE A 27 -19.14 10.38 10.01
C PHE A 27 -18.04 9.85 9.08
N SER A 28 -18.01 10.27 7.82
CA SER A 28 -16.99 9.91 6.84
C SER A 28 -16.28 11.17 6.35
N THR A 29 -14.95 11.16 6.45
CA THR A 29 -14.06 12.15 5.82
C THR A 29 -13.61 11.71 4.41
N SER A 30 -14.10 10.56 3.93
CA SER A 30 -13.67 10.01 2.63
C SER A 30 -14.54 10.53 1.49
N SER A 31 -13.89 11.10 0.46
CA SER A 31 -14.54 11.49 -0.79
C SER A 31 -15.08 10.27 -1.54
N PRO A 32 -16.19 10.41 -2.29
CA PRO A 32 -16.63 9.37 -3.20
C PRO A 32 -15.52 9.04 -4.20
N ARG A 33 -15.15 7.77 -4.29
CA ARG A 33 -14.11 7.29 -5.21
C ARG A 33 -14.75 7.03 -6.57
N SER A 34 -14.26 7.69 -7.62
CA SER A 34 -14.63 7.37 -9.00
C SER A 34 -13.58 6.46 -9.62
N SER A 35 -13.99 5.29 -10.12
CA SER A 35 -13.13 4.43 -10.92
C SER A 35 -13.12 4.90 -12.38
N GLN A 36 -11.92 5.11 -12.93
CA GLN A 36 -11.72 5.37 -14.35
C GLN A 36 -11.16 4.12 -15.03
N PHE A 37 -11.70 3.78 -16.21
CA PHE A 37 -11.25 2.63 -16.99
C PHE A 37 -10.37 3.09 -18.15
N TYR A 38 -9.25 2.40 -18.32
CA TYR A 38 -8.28 2.66 -19.39
C TYR A 38 -8.15 1.41 -20.25
N SER A 39 -8.08 1.60 -21.58
CA SER A 39 -7.78 0.51 -22.53
C SER A 39 -6.28 0.34 -22.76
N ASP A 40 -5.49 1.38 -22.52
CA ASP A 40 -4.03 1.37 -22.65
C ASP A 40 -3.38 1.57 -21.26
N PRO A 41 -2.56 0.62 -20.78
CA PRO A 41 -1.86 0.75 -19.50
C PRO A 41 -0.84 1.91 -19.47
N ILE A 42 -0.31 2.38 -20.61
CA ILE A 42 0.58 3.55 -20.66
C ILE A 42 -0.18 4.81 -20.24
N GLU A 43 -1.39 5.00 -20.75
CA GLU A 43 -2.25 6.14 -20.40
C GLU A 43 -2.61 6.16 -18.91
N ALA A 44 -2.67 5.01 -18.26
CA ALA A 44 -2.95 4.90 -16.83
C ALA A 44 -1.75 5.30 -15.95
N VAL A 45 -0.52 5.17 -16.45
CA VAL A 45 0.73 5.42 -15.67
C VAL A 45 1.50 6.66 -16.11
N LYS A 46 1.09 7.34 -17.20
CA LYS A 46 1.84 8.46 -17.79
C LYS A 46 2.04 9.67 -16.87
N ASP A 47 1.13 9.88 -15.92
CA ASP A 47 1.14 11.02 -15.01
C ASP A 47 1.99 10.77 -13.75
N ILE A 48 2.66 9.61 -13.64
CA ILE A 48 3.57 9.31 -12.53
C ILE A 48 4.84 10.16 -12.70
N PRO A 49 5.12 11.11 -11.77
CA PRO A 49 6.28 11.98 -11.89
C PRO A 49 7.57 11.27 -11.48
N ASN A 50 8.72 11.81 -11.90
CA ASN A 50 10.02 11.41 -11.37
C ASN A 50 10.06 11.60 -9.85
N GLY A 51 10.75 10.72 -9.14
CA GLY A 51 10.86 10.78 -7.68
C GLY A 51 9.63 10.26 -6.92
N ALA A 52 8.60 9.76 -7.62
CA ALA A 52 7.39 9.26 -6.97
C ALA A 52 7.66 8.06 -6.06
N THR A 53 6.87 7.98 -4.99
CA THR A 53 6.80 6.79 -4.14
C THR A 53 5.74 5.84 -4.68
N ILE A 54 6.16 4.66 -5.15
CA ILE A 54 5.30 3.70 -5.83
C ILE A 54 5.23 2.40 -5.02
N LEU A 55 4.03 2.04 -4.59
CA LEU A 55 3.75 0.73 -3.99
C LEU A 55 3.46 -0.27 -5.12
N VAL A 56 4.13 -1.43 -5.12
CA VAL A 56 3.91 -2.43 -6.17
C VAL A 56 3.56 -3.78 -5.55
N GLY A 57 2.36 -4.25 -5.83
CA GLY A 57 1.86 -5.50 -5.28
C GLY A 57 2.56 -6.75 -5.85
N GLY A 58 2.40 -7.86 -5.14
CA GLY A 58 2.94 -9.17 -5.53
C GLY A 58 3.67 -9.89 -4.39
N PHE A 59 4.08 -11.13 -4.66
CA PHE A 59 4.96 -11.95 -3.82
C PHE A 59 5.69 -12.99 -4.68
N GLY A 60 7.02 -13.02 -4.65
CA GLY A 60 7.81 -13.53 -5.78
C GLY A 60 7.30 -12.96 -7.11
N LEU A 61 7.01 -13.87 -8.04
CA LEU A 61 6.35 -13.60 -9.32
C LEU A 61 4.82 -13.76 -9.27
N CYS A 62 4.23 -13.99 -8.09
CA CYS A 62 2.80 -14.24 -7.94
C CYS A 62 2.05 -12.93 -7.67
N GLY A 63 1.12 -12.58 -8.57
CA GLY A 63 0.29 -11.38 -8.42
C GLY A 63 1.06 -10.09 -8.65
N ILE A 64 2.06 -10.10 -9.54
CA ILE A 64 2.77 -8.89 -9.95
C ILE A 64 2.00 -8.17 -11.07
N PRO A 65 1.93 -6.82 -11.07
CA PRO A 65 1.24 -6.05 -12.10
C PRO A 65 2.15 -5.82 -13.33
N GLU A 66 2.44 -6.88 -14.08
CA GLU A 66 3.46 -6.88 -15.16
C GLU A 66 3.18 -5.86 -16.26
N ASN A 67 1.93 -5.64 -16.65
CA ASN A 67 1.60 -4.71 -17.73
C ASN A 67 1.81 -3.26 -17.28
N LEU A 68 1.45 -2.95 -16.04
CA LEU A 68 1.69 -1.63 -15.45
C LEU A 68 3.18 -1.35 -15.28
N ILE A 69 3.94 -2.34 -14.78
CA ILE A 69 5.40 -2.24 -14.66
C ILE A 69 6.04 -1.99 -16.03
N ASN A 70 5.71 -2.82 -17.03
CA ASN A 70 6.23 -2.67 -18.39
C ASN A 70 5.85 -1.33 -19.03
N SER A 71 4.65 -0.82 -18.74
CA SER A 71 4.22 0.49 -19.23
C SER A 71 4.96 1.63 -18.55
N LEU A 72 5.19 1.53 -17.23
CA LEU A 72 6.00 2.50 -16.49
C LEU A 72 7.44 2.55 -17.02
N LEU A 73 8.04 1.39 -17.34
CA LEU A 73 9.37 1.33 -17.97
C LEU A 73 9.42 2.03 -19.34
N LYS A 74 8.30 2.08 -20.08
CA LYS A 74 8.21 2.79 -21.37
C LYS A 74 8.07 4.30 -21.21
N THR A 75 7.46 4.79 -20.12
CA THR A 75 7.37 6.24 -19.84
C THR A 75 8.74 6.88 -19.60
N GLY A 76 9.72 6.09 -19.15
CA GLY A 76 11.06 6.58 -18.83
C GLY A 76 11.16 7.33 -17.51
N VAL A 77 10.15 7.23 -16.62
CA VAL A 77 10.17 7.83 -15.27
C VAL A 77 11.43 7.41 -14.49
N LYS A 78 12.01 8.30 -13.70
CA LYS A 78 13.27 8.05 -12.98
C LYS A 78 13.13 8.34 -11.48
N GLU A 79 14.14 7.88 -10.74
CA GLU A 79 14.33 8.15 -9.31
C GLU A 79 13.16 7.71 -8.41
N CYS A 80 12.38 6.73 -8.85
CA CYS A 80 11.22 6.27 -8.10
C CYS A 80 11.64 5.41 -6.90
N SER A 81 10.89 5.54 -5.81
CA SER A 81 11.02 4.66 -4.64
C SER A 81 10.00 3.54 -4.75
N PHE A 82 10.47 2.30 -4.83
CA PHE A 82 9.62 1.13 -4.99
C PHE A 82 9.50 0.33 -3.70
N PHE A 83 8.28 -0.01 -3.32
CA PHE A 83 8.01 -0.95 -2.22
C PHE A 83 7.67 -2.31 -2.80
N TYR A 84 8.57 -3.28 -2.54
CA TYR A 84 8.63 -4.60 -3.13
C TYR A 84 8.88 -4.59 -4.66
N VAL A 85 9.69 -5.52 -5.17
CA VAL A 85 9.42 -6.51 -6.26
C VAL A 85 10.75 -7.06 -6.82
N ASN A 86 10.79 -8.36 -7.10
CA ASN A 86 11.68 -8.99 -8.08
C ASN A 86 11.39 -8.53 -9.53
N VAL A 87 11.35 -7.21 -9.79
CA VAL A 87 11.25 -6.66 -11.16
C VAL A 87 12.65 -6.65 -11.75
N GLU A 88 12.71 -6.86 -13.06
CA GLU A 88 13.91 -6.68 -13.85
C GLU A 88 14.40 -5.21 -13.81
N ILE A 89 15.37 -4.93 -12.93
CA ILE A 89 16.00 -3.61 -12.70
C ILE A 89 17.00 -3.29 -13.82
N ARG A 90 16.66 -3.60 -15.07
CA ARG A 90 17.56 -3.35 -16.20
C ARG A 90 17.71 -1.87 -16.54
N ARG A 91 16.84 -1.01 -16.01
CA ARG A 91 16.88 0.44 -16.22
C ARG A 91 16.97 1.12 -14.86
N TYR A 92 17.95 2.01 -14.68
CA TYR A 92 18.26 2.85 -13.49
C TYR A 92 17.11 3.81 -13.07
N GLN A 93 15.88 3.33 -13.05
CA GLN A 93 14.67 4.08 -12.75
C GLN A 93 14.32 4.02 -11.25
N ILE A 94 14.96 3.11 -10.51
CA ILE A 94 14.75 2.89 -9.07
C ILE A 94 15.89 3.57 -8.30
N LYS A 95 15.53 4.51 -7.40
CA LYS A 95 16.49 5.13 -6.48
C LYS A 95 16.56 4.38 -5.15
N ARG A 96 15.39 3.99 -4.63
CA ARG A 96 15.25 3.33 -3.33
C ARG A 96 14.28 2.17 -3.40
N MET A 97 14.64 1.07 -2.75
CA MET A 97 13.81 -0.10 -2.59
C MET A 97 13.57 -0.38 -1.11
N ILE A 98 12.32 -0.61 -0.76
CA ILE A 98 11.96 -1.09 0.58
C ILE A 98 11.33 -2.47 0.41
N SER A 99 12.04 -3.50 0.87
CA SER A 99 11.67 -4.90 0.65
C SER A 99 12.03 -5.76 1.85
N SER A 100 11.36 -6.90 1.99
CA SER A 100 11.68 -7.89 3.03
C SER A 100 12.70 -8.93 2.60
N TYR A 101 12.84 -9.12 1.28
CA TYR A 101 13.75 -10.06 0.69
C TYR A 101 14.08 -9.61 -0.73
N VAL A 102 15.33 -9.81 -1.14
CA VAL A 102 15.87 -9.29 -2.40
C VAL A 102 16.66 -10.35 -3.17
N GLY A 103 16.65 -11.60 -2.70
CA GLY A 103 17.47 -12.67 -3.27
C GLY A 103 17.08 -13.06 -4.70
N GLU A 104 17.99 -13.77 -5.36
CA GLU A 104 17.88 -14.27 -6.74
C GLU A 104 17.89 -13.19 -7.84
N ASN A 105 18.50 -12.02 -7.58
CA ASN A 105 18.71 -10.98 -8.59
C ASN A 105 20.14 -10.40 -8.51
N ALA A 106 21.04 -10.92 -9.35
CA ALA A 106 22.45 -10.51 -9.37
C ALA A 106 22.64 -9.03 -9.74
N GLU A 107 21.77 -8.46 -10.57
CA GLU A 107 21.85 -7.05 -10.95
C GLU A 107 21.40 -6.14 -9.80
N PHE A 108 20.40 -6.57 -9.03
CA PHE A 108 20.02 -5.88 -7.78
C PHE A 108 21.19 -5.86 -6.79
N GLU A 109 21.81 -7.01 -6.54
CA GLU A 109 22.95 -7.13 -5.63
C GLU A 109 24.11 -6.24 -6.10
N ARG A 110 24.43 -6.26 -7.40
CA ARG A 110 25.46 -5.40 -7.99
C ARG A 110 25.17 -3.91 -7.75
N GLN A 111 23.95 -3.44 -8.05
CA GLN A 111 23.57 -2.02 -7.87
C GLN A 111 23.58 -1.60 -6.41
N TYR A 112 23.16 -2.49 -5.50
CA TYR A 112 23.17 -2.20 -4.07
C TYR A 112 24.61 -2.09 -3.54
N LEU A 113 25.46 -3.09 -3.83
CA LEU A 113 26.86 -3.11 -3.38
C LEU A 113 27.72 -2.03 -4.04
N SER A 114 27.38 -1.58 -5.26
CA SER A 114 28.09 -0.47 -5.92
C SER A 114 27.63 0.93 -5.46
N GLY A 115 26.57 1.02 -4.64
CA GLY A 115 26.02 2.28 -4.16
C GLY A 115 25.07 2.99 -5.14
N GLU A 116 24.70 2.33 -6.24
CA GLU A 116 23.75 2.84 -7.24
C GLU A 116 22.30 2.78 -6.74
N LEU A 117 21.98 1.85 -5.84
CA LEU A 117 20.64 1.59 -5.32
C LEU A 117 20.59 1.68 -3.79
N GLU A 118 19.57 2.37 -3.26
CA GLU A 118 19.26 2.38 -1.83
C GLU A 118 18.32 1.23 -1.47
N VAL A 119 18.59 0.50 -0.39
CA VAL A 119 17.83 -0.69 0.03
C VAL A 119 17.53 -0.64 1.53
N GLU A 120 16.25 -0.49 1.90
CA GLU A 120 15.79 -0.67 3.28
C GLU A 120 15.20 -2.07 3.45
N LEU A 121 15.96 -2.98 4.08
CA LEU A 121 15.45 -4.29 4.44
C LEU A 121 14.47 -4.17 5.61
N THR A 122 13.21 -4.55 5.39
CA THR A 122 12.14 -4.47 6.38
C THR A 122 11.52 -5.84 6.61
N PRO A 123 11.38 -6.35 7.85
CA PRO A 123 10.71 -7.62 8.11
C PRO A 123 9.33 -7.69 7.43
N GLN A 124 9.02 -8.80 6.75
CA GLN A 124 7.87 -8.89 5.86
C GLN A 124 6.53 -8.57 6.53
N GLY A 125 6.32 -9.06 7.76
CA GLY A 125 5.12 -8.75 8.54
C GLY A 125 5.03 -7.26 8.89
N THR A 126 6.16 -6.66 9.29
CA THR A 126 6.26 -5.21 9.55
C THR A 126 5.98 -4.40 8.29
N LEU A 127 6.53 -4.79 7.14
CA LEU A 127 6.28 -4.12 5.86
C LEU A 127 4.78 -4.11 5.52
N ALA A 128 4.13 -5.28 5.64
CA ALA A 128 2.69 -5.40 5.38
C ALA A 128 1.87 -4.51 6.33
N GLU A 129 2.22 -4.48 7.62
CA GLU A 129 1.51 -3.70 8.62
C GLU A 129 1.77 -2.19 8.50
N ARG A 130 2.99 -1.76 8.15
CA ARG A 130 3.31 -0.35 7.84
C ARG A 130 2.46 0.17 6.68
N ILE A 131 2.29 -0.62 5.62
CA ILE A 131 1.42 -0.28 4.48
C ILE A 131 -0.05 -0.25 4.92
N ARG A 132 -0.51 -1.27 5.65
CA ARG A 132 -1.89 -1.33 6.16
C ARG A 132 -2.21 -0.13 7.05
N ALA A 133 -1.29 0.23 7.94
CA ALA A 133 -1.41 1.38 8.84
C ALA A 133 -1.55 2.68 8.05
N GLY A 134 -0.73 2.87 7.00
CA GLY A 134 -0.82 4.03 6.11
C GLY A 134 -2.18 4.17 5.44
N GLY A 135 -2.72 3.08 4.89
CA GLY A 135 -4.06 3.07 4.30
C GLY A 135 -5.22 3.17 5.29
N ALA A 136 -4.95 3.02 6.59
CA ALA A 136 -5.94 3.10 7.66
C ALA A 136 -5.86 4.40 8.48
N GLY A 137 -4.96 5.33 8.12
CA GLY A 137 -4.77 6.57 8.86
C GLY A 137 -4.09 6.39 10.24
N VAL A 138 -3.35 5.29 10.41
CA VAL A 138 -2.56 5.03 11.63
C VAL A 138 -1.11 5.41 11.35
N PRO A 139 -0.56 6.50 11.92
CA PRO A 139 0.75 7.01 11.54
C PRO A 139 1.92 6.14 12.03
N ALA A 140 1.74 5.41 13.13
CA ALA A 140 2.72 4.49 13.67
C ALA A 140 2.06 3.41 14.53
N PHE A 141 2.73 2.28 14.71
CA PHE A 141 2.30 1.17 15.57
C PHE A 141 3.52 0.50 16.22
N PHE A 142 3.30 -0.29 17.27
CA PHE A 142 4.34 -1.05 17.95
C PHE A 142 4.29 -2.54 17.57
N THR A 143 5.45 -3.13 17.30
CA THR A 143 5.61 -4.56 16.97
C THR A 143 6.81 -5.16 17.70
N PRO A 144 6.77 -6.42 18.16
CA PRO A 144 7.95 -7.04 18.77
C PRO A 144 8.97 -7.50 17.72
N THR A 145 8.58 -7.50 16.43
CA THR A 145 9.43 -7.93 15.32
C THR A 145 10.61 -6.96 15.13
N GLY A 146 11.83 -7.46 15.29
CA GLY A 146 13.06 -6.69 15.07
C GLY A 146 13.70 -6.11 16.34
N TYR A 147 13.06 -6.23 17.50
CA TYR A 147 13.67 -5.85 18.78
C TYR A 147 14.98 -6.61 19.05
N GLY A 148 16.04 -5.90 19.48
CA GLY A 148 17.37 -6.47 19.74
C GLY A 148 18.09 -6.93 18.46
N THR A 149 17.79 -6.30 17.32
CA THR A 149 18.44 -6.56 16.03
C THR A 149 18.80 -5.25 15.34
N LEU A 150 19.53 -5.30 14.23
CA LEU A 150 19.84 -4.13 13.39
C LEU A 150 18.60 -3.36 12.90
N ILE A 151 17.43 -3.99 12.85
CA ILE A 151 16.17 -3.29 12.55
C ILE A 151 15.83 -2.29 13.66
N GLN A 152 16.06 -2.64 14.91
CA GLN A 152 15.80 -1.78 16.07
C GLN A 152 16.97 -0.85 16.36
N GLU A 153 18.17 -1.40 16.45
CA GLU A 153 19.38 -0.67 16.86
C GLU A 153 19.84 0.35 15.81
N GLY A 154 19.39 0.19 14.55
CA GLY A 154 19.85 1.00 13.44
C GLY A 154 21.21 0.54 12.92
N GLY A 155 21.81 1.34 12.03
CA GLY A 155 23.13 1.07 11.46
C GLY A 155 23.15 0.04 10.31
N SER A 156 22.02 -0.59 9.98
CA SER A 156 21.91 -1.42 8.78
C SER A 156 22.20 -0.56 7.55
N PRO A 157 23.06 -0.99 6.62
CA PRO A 157 23.33 -0.22 5.42
C PRO A 157 22.05 -0.09 4.59
N ILE A 158 21.64 1.15 4.32
CA ILE A 158 20.64 1.49 3.31
C ILE A 158 21.32 1.80 1.98
N LYS A 159 22.52 2.39 2.02
CA LYS A 159 23.30 2.70 0.82
C LYS A 159 24.78 2.54 1.12
N TYR A 160 25.52 1.99 0.15
CA TYR A 160 26.98 1.95 0.18
C TYR A 160 27.60 3.10 -0.64
N ASN A 161 28.82 3.47 -0.26
CA ASN A 161 29.72 4.24 -1.10
C ASN A 161 30.48 3.29 -2.06
N LYS A 162 31.12 3.85 -3.09
CA LYS A 162 31.91 3.07 -4.07
C LYS A 162 33.11 2.34 -3.44
N ASP A 163 33.57 2.79 -2.27
CA ASP A 163 34.66 2.17 -1.51
C ASP A 163 34.18 1.06 -0.56
N GLY A 164 32.87 0.77 -0.53
CA GLY A 164 32.26 -0.24 0.34
C GLY A 164 31.88 0.25 1.73
N SER A 165 32.18 1.51 2.08
CA SER A 165 31.72 2.11 3.34
C SER A 165 30.21 2.40 3.32
N ILE A 166 29.59 2.51 4.50
CA ILE A 166 28.15 2.79 4.61
C ILE A 166 27.92 4.29 4.37
N ALA A 167 27.19 4.62 3.30
CA ALA A 167 26.82 6.00 2.95
C ALA A 167 25.57 6.47 3.71
N ILE A 168 24.58 5.59 3.84
CA ILE A 168 23.32 5.87 4.53
C ILE A 168 23.04 4.70 5.49
N PRO A 169 23.19 4.85 6.81
CA PRO A 169 22.76 3.85 7.78
C PRO A 169 21.26 3.96 8.05
N SER A 170 20.64 2.86 8.52
CA SER A 170 19.27 2.88 9.01
C SER A 170 19.17 3.59 10.36
N GLU A 171 18.04 4.26 10.58
CA GLU A 171 17.74 4.93 11.85
C GLU A 171 17.37 3.91 12.94
N GLU A 172 17.72 4.22 14.18
CA GLU A 172 17.24 3.50 15.36
C GLU A 172 15.70 3.64 15.48
N ARG A 173 15.04 2.60 16.02
CA ARG A 173 13.60 2.56 16.26
C ARG A 173 13.32 2.75 17.76
N GLU A 174 12.32 3.58 18.08
CA GLU A 174 11.86 3.78 19.47
C GLU A 174 11.43 2.45 20.08
N VAL A 175 11.90 2.16 21.30
CA VAL A 175 11.52 0.97 22.08
C VAL A 175 10.53 1.36 23.17
N ARG A 176 9.48 0.54 23.34
CA ARG A 176 8.57 0.65 24.48
C ARG A 176 8.21 -0.73 25.01
N GLU A 177 8.10 -0.84 26.33
CA GLU A 177 7.62 -2.05 26.98
C GLU A 177 6.10 -2.02 27.17
N PHE A 178 5.44 -3.13 26.82
CA PHE A 178 4.04 -3.37 27.12
C PHE A 178 3.92 -4.76 27.75
N ASN A 179 3.34 -4.84 28.95
CA ASN A 179 3.06 -6.09 29.65
C ASN A 179 4.30 -7.00 29.80
N GLY A 180 5.47 -6.44 30.16
CA GLY A 180 6.70 -7.22 30.36
C GLY A 180 7.43 -7.63 29.08
N ARG A 181 7.03 -7.12 27.90
CA ARG A 181 7.68 -7.40 26.61
C ARG A 181 8.02 -6.11 25.88
N HIS A 182 9.20 -6.08 25.26
CA HIS A 182 9.66 -4.96 24.44
C HIS A 182 9.11 -5.01 23.01
N TYR A 183 8.78 -3.84 22.49
CA TYR A 183 8.28 -3.58 21.15
C TYR A 183 9.02 -2.40 20.54
N ILE A 184 9.11 -2.36 19.23
CA ILE A 184 9.66 -1.24 18.46
C ILE A 184 8.55 -0.47 17.74
N MET A 185 8.67 0.85 17.67
CA MET A 185 7.76 1.71 16.92
C MET A 185 8.12 1.69 15.43
N GLU A 186 7.14 1.36 14.60
CA GLU A 186 7.25 1.38 13.15
C GLU A 186 6.29 2.42 12.55
N LYS A 187 6.81 3.20 11.60
CA LYS A 187 6.07 4.28 10.93
C LYS A 187 5.33 3.73 9.72
N ALA A 188 4.12 4.22 9.51
CA ALA A 188 3.33 3.87 8.35
C ALA A 188 4.02 4.22 7.03
N ILE A 189 3.72 3.42 6.00
CA ILE A 189 4.15 3.64 4.63
C ILE A 189 2.93 4.06 3.81
N THR A 190 3.07 5.16 3.08
CA THR A 190 2.11 5.58 2.05
C THR A 190 2.84 5.87 0.74
N GLY A 191 2.22 5.55 -0.38
CA GLY A 191 2.70 5.90 -1.72
C GLY A 191 2.00 7.11 -2.33
N ASP A 192 2.63 7.72 -3.32
CA ASP A 192 1.93 8.60 -4.25
C ASP A 192 1.07 7.75 -5.19
N PHE A 193 1.63 6.65 -5.66
CA PHE A 193 0.95 5.69 -6.53
C PHE A 193 1.02 4.27 -5.98
N ALA A 194 0.03 3.45 -6.33
CA ALA A 194 0.06 2.01 -6.14
C ALA A 194 -0.26 1.29 -7.45
N LEU A 195 0.59 0.33 -7.84
CA LEU A 195 0.37 -0.56 -8.98
C LEU A 195 -0.05 -1.94 -8.45
N ILE A 196 -1.26 -2.36 -8.79
CA ILE A 196 -1.92 -3.52 -8.16
C ILE A 196 -2.36 -4.52 -9.23
N LYS A 197 -2.16 -5.82 -8.95
CA LYS A 197 -2.74 -6.92 -9.70
C LYS A 197 -3.98 -7.45 -9.01
N ALA A 198 -5.10 -7.50 -9.72
CA ALA A 198 -6.30 -8.23 -9.30
C ALA A 198 -6.79 -9.21 -10.39
N TRP A 199 -7.73 -10.07 -10.02
CA TRP A 199 -8.30 -11.06 -10.93
C TRP A 199 -9.52 -10.50 -11.67
N LYS A 200 -10.43 -9.86 -10.94
CA LYS A 200 -11.68 -9.31 -11.49
C LYS A 200 -11.92 -7.89 -11.01
N ALA A 201 -12.51 -7.06 -11.84
CA ALA A 201 -13.11 -5.78 -11.45
C ALA A 201 -14.55 -5.67 -11.96
N ASP A 202 -15.43 -4.97 -11.23
CA ASP A 202 -16.71 -4.50 -11.77
C ASP A 202 -16.66 -3.04 -12.22
N LYS A 203 -17.75 -2.53 -12.81
CA LYS A 203 -17.87 -1.13 -13.27
C LYS A 203 -17.85 -0.10 -12.14
N ALA A 204 -18.10 -0.51 -10.89
CA ALA A 204 -18.03 0.37 -9.73
C ALA A 204 -16.62 0.45 -9.14
N GLY A 205 -15.66 -0.33 -9.67
CA GLY A 205 -14.29 -0.38 -9.20
C GLY A 205 -14.06 -1.37 -8.05
N ASN A 206 -15.02 -2.24 -7.73
CA ASN A 206 -14.78 -3.33 -6.79
C ASN A 206 -13.88 -4.37 -7.44
N ILE A 207 -12.88 -4.85 -6.70
CA ILE A 207 -11.91 -5.81 -7.20
C ILE A 207 -11.88 -7.10 -6.37
N VAL A 208 -11.58 -8.22 -7.03
CA VAL A 208 -11.41 -9.52 -6.40
C VAL A 208 -10.04 -10.08 -6.75
N PHE A 209 -9.33 -10.62 -5.75
CA PHE A 209 -8.06 -11.32 -5.91
C PHE A 209 -8.27 -12.83 -5.95
N ARG A 210 -7.40 -13.55 -6.67
CA ARG A 210 -7.48 -15.01 -6.83
C ARG A 210 -6.34 -15.71 -6.07
N LYS A 211 -6.69 -16.64 -5.19
CA LYS A 211 -5.73 -17.48 -4.44
C LYS A 211 -4.66 -16.62 -3.73
N THR A 212 -3.39 -17.02 -3.81
CA THR A 212 -2.23 -16.39 -3.17
C THR A 212 -1.77 -15.09 -3.82
N ALA A 213 -2.29 -14.74 -5.01
CA ALA A 213 -1.98 -13.48 -5.69
C ALA A 213 -2.54 -12.24 -4.96
N ARG A 214 -3.35 -12.44 -3.90
CA ARG A 214 -3.87 -11.35 -3.06
C ARG A 214 -2.80 -10.61 -2.25
N ASN A 215 -1.80 -11.35 -1.75
CA ASN A 215 -0.63 -10.91 -0.98
C ASN A 215 -0.53 -9.41 -0.61
N PHE A 216 0.50 -8.70 -1.07
CA PHE A 216 0.69 -7.26 -0.83
C PHE A 216 -0.25 -6.39 -1.66
N ASN A 217 -0.88 -6.93 -2.70
CA ASN A 217 -1.86 -6.21 -3.51
C ASN A 217 -3.00 -5.61 -2.66
N GLN A 218 -3.53 -6.38 -1.69
CA GLN A 218 -4.64 -5.90 -0.86
C GLN A 218 -4.29 -4.72 0.06
N PRO A 219 -3.22 -4.76 0.88
CA PRO A 219 -2.85 -3.61 1.71
C PRO A 219 -2.37 -2.41 0.89
N MET A 220 -1.59 -2.61 -0.18
CA MET A 220 -1.06 -1.51 -1.01
C MET A 220 -2.15 -0.74 -1.76
N CYS A 221 -3.22 -1.42 -2.18
CA CYS A 221 -4.39 -0.81 -2.84
C CYS A 221 -5.09 0.27 -1.98
N LYS A 222 -4.77 0.36 -0.68
CA LYS A 222 -5.38 1.30 0.26
C LYS A 222 -4.43 2.40 0.72
N ALA A 223 -3.15 2.27 0.44
CA ALA A 223 -2.09 3.06 1.06
C ALA A 223 -1.42 4.05 0.10
N ALA A 224 -2.07 4.39 -1.02
CA ALA A 224 -1.57 5.38 -1.96
C ALA A 224 -2.62 6.44 -2.32
N LYS A 225 -2.16 7.63 -2.74
CA LYS A 225 -3.03 8.71 -3.21
C LYS A 225 -3.79 8.30 -4.47
N THR A 226 -3.08 7.70 -5.42
CA THR A 226 -3.65 7.17 -6.67
C THR A 226 -3.36 5.67 -6.77
N THR A 227 -4.40 4.85 -6.95
CA THR A 227 -4.24 3.40 -7.11
C THR A 227 -4.64 2.99 -8.52
N ILE A 228 -3.73 2.31 -9.22
CA ILE A 228 -3.91 1.81 -10.58
C ILE A 228 -3.93 0.28 -10.49
N VAL A 229 -5.03 -0.32 -10.93
CA VAL A 229 -5.24 -1.76 -10.84
C VAL A 229 -5.32 -2.36 -12.23
N GLU A 230 -4.48 -3.35 -12.52
CA GLU A 230 -4.66 -4.21 -13.68
C GLU A 230 -5.46 -5.47 -13.30
N VAL A 231 -6.39 -5.87 -14.16
CA VAL A 231 -7.27 -7.01 -13.95
C VAL A 231 -7.29 -7.94 -15.14
N ASP A 232 -7.44 -9.24 -14.88
CA ASP A 232 -7.56 -10.24 -15.96
C ASP A 232 -8.95 -10.20 -16.62
N ILE A 233 -10.00 -9.92 -15.83
CA ILE A 233 -11.39 -10.04 -16.28
C ILE A 233 -12.19 -8.84 -15.78
N ASN A 234 -12.78 -8.09 -16.71
CA ASN A 234 -13.84 -7.12 -16.38
C ASN A 234 -15.17 -7.85 -16.27
N VAL A 235 -15.81 -7.76 -15.10
CA VAL A 235 -17.12 -8.38 -14.84
C VAL A 235 -18.19 -7.30 -14.97
N HIS A 236 -19.20 -7.58 -15.78
CA HIS A 236 -20.44 -6.82 -15.74
C HIS A 236 -21.31 -7.44 -14.65
N LEU A 237 -21.57 -6.71 -13.57
CA LEU A 237 -22.63 -7.08 -12.63
C LEU A 237 -23.96 -7.00 -13.40
N ILE A 238 -24.52 -8.16 -13.71
CA ILE A 238 -25.92 -8.28 -14.11
C ILE A 238 -26.69 -8.30 -12.79
N CYS A 239 -27.42 -7.22 -12.50
CA CYS A 239 -28.39 -7.22 -11.40
C CYS A 239 -29.56 -8.14 -11.75
#